data_AF-A0A399RKC5-F1
#
_entry.id   AF-A0A399RKC5-F1
#
_cell.length_a   1.000
_cell.length_b   1.000
_cell.length_c   1.000
_cell.angle_alpha   90.00
_cell.angle_beta   90.00
_cell.angle_gamma   90.00
#
_symmetry.space_group_name_H-M   'P 1'
#
loop_
_entity.id
_entity.type
_entity.pdbx_description
1 polymer ?
#
loop_
_entity_poly.entity_id
_entity_poly.type
_entity_poly.pdbx_seq_one_letter_code
_entity_poly.pdbx_strand_id
1 'polypeptide(L)'
;MRNSMTLRASVIFLASIYFVATSNADPVKFTAGNWEATVTMSLAEGGEAIVTDEFSGCMSEAETRNSPSELAAAFAGGAECVQSNVQSVGNTITFDMVCAKGTLQSASYTMERQSDYFLMAGPQKIRLKNGALKDIWGTISARRTGACS
;
A
#
# COMPACT_ATOMS: atom_id res chain seq x y z
N MET A 1 20.19 -12.19 -14.02
CA MET A 1 20.08 -10.73 -13.77
C MET A 1 18.97 -10.56 -12.76
N ARG A 2 19.33 -10.33 -11.49
CA ARG A 2 18.40 -10.28 -10.35
C ARG A 2 17.85 -8.87 -10.23
N ASN A 3 16.58 -8.68 -10.58
CA ASN A 3 15.83 -7.49 -10.21
C ASN A 3 15.30 -7.72 -8.79
N SER A 4 16.12 -7.42 -7.78
CA SER A 4 15.57 -7.06 -6.47
C SER A 4 14.61 -5.89 -6.68
N MET A 5 13.47 -5.88 -6.00
CA MET A 5 12.68 -4.68 -5.73
C MET A 5 13.52 -3.74 -4.85
N THR A 6 14.62 -3.23 -5.40
CA THR A 6 15.40 -2.17 -4.79
C THR A 6 14.65 -0.90 -5.15
N LEU A 7 13.82 -0.44 -4.23
CA LEU A 7 13.29 0.91 -4.20
C LEU A 7 14.49 1.87 -4.38
N ARG A 8 14.72 2.33 -5.61
CA ARG A 8 15.79 3.28 -5.90
C ARG A 8 15.32 4.68 -5.52
N ALA A 9 15.31 4.95 -4.21
CA ALA A 9 15.23 6.31 -3.68
C ALA A 9 16.66 6.81 -3.42
N SER A 10 17.28 7.39 -4.44
CA SER A 10 18.50 8.18 -4.27
C SER A 10 18.12 9.63 -3.97
N VAL A 11 17.88 9.99 -2.71
CA VAL A 11 18.26 11.28 -2.13
C VAL A 11 18.47 11.10 -0.62
N ILE A 12 19.71 11.33 -0.19
CA ILE A 12 20.14 11.41 1.20
C ILE A 12 19.48 12.63 1.85
N PHE A 13 18.71 12.43 2.92
CA PHE A 13 18.47 13.44 3.95
C PHE A 13 18.61 12.79 5.32
N LEU A 14 19.73 13.12 5.98
CA LEU A 14 19.93 12.90 7.41
C LEU A 14 18.91 13.73 8.18
N ALA A 15 17.94 13.08 8.81
CA ALA A 15 17.18 13.63 9.91
C ALA A 15 16.96 12.53 10.95
N SER A 16 17.77 12.58 12.00
CA SER A 16 17.56 11.84 13.24
C SER A 16 16.18 12.21 13.78
N ILE A 17 15.24 11.27 13.78
CA ILE A 17 13.96 11.45 14.49
C ILE A 17 13.89 10.40 15.58
N TYR A 18 13.77 10.93 16.80
CA TYR A 18 13.65 10.24 18.05
C TYR A 18 12.45 9.28 18.05
N PHE A 19 12.67 8.09 18.63
CA PHE A 19 11.62 7.16 19.02
C PHE A 19 10.53 7.88 19.83
N VAL A 20 9.28 7.82 19.37
CA VAL A 20 8.12 8.10 20.23
C VAL A 20 7.06 7.03 19.98
N ALA A 21 6.79 6.28 21.05
CA ALA A 21 5.67 5.34 21.26
C ALA A 21 5.53 4.19 20.24
N THR A 22 6.14 3.06 20.57
CA THR A 22 5.67 1.74 20.11
C THR A 22 4.25 1.53 20.64
N SER A 23 3.24 1.85 19.85
CA SER A 23 1.99 1.11 20.00
C SER A 23 2.35 -0.34 19.67
N ASN A 24 2.28 -1.23 20.66
CA ASN A 24 2.40 -2.68 20.44
C ASN A 24 1.13 -3.15 19.71
N ALA A 25 0.86 -2.60 18.52
CA ALA A 25 -0.10 -3.20 17.62
C ALA A 25 0.53 -4.49 17.12
N ASP A 26 -0.17 -5.61 17.30
CA ASP A 26 0.31 -6.90 16.86
C ASP A 26 0.75 -6.82 15.39
N PRO A 27 1.91 -7.39 15.04
CA PRO A 27 2.39 -7.44 13.67
C PRO A 27 1.30 -7.93 12.72
N VAL A 28 1.27 -7.35 11.53
CA VAL A 28 0.46 -7.84 10.43
C VAL A 28 1.07 -9.15 9.94
N LYS A 29 0.62 -10.28 10.49
CA LYS A 29 1.16 -11.61 10.18
C LYS A 29 0.77 -12.05 8.76
N PHE A 30 1.63 -11.76 7.79
CA PHE A 30 1.59 -12.38 6.46
C PHE A 30 2.52 -13.60 6.39
N THR A 31 2.33 -14.45 5.39
CA THR A 31 3.24 -15.56 5.09
C THR A 31 4.29 -15.10 4.06
N ALA A 32 5.56 -15.37 4.34
CA ALA A 32 6.65 -15.06 3.40
C ALA A 32 6.52 -15.90 2.12
N GLY A 33 6.85 -15.33 0.97
CA GLY A 33 6.70 -16.02 -0.30
C GLY A 33 6.55 -15.10 -1.50
N ASN A 34 6.31 -15.68 -2.66
CA ASN A 34 5.90 -14.97 -3.85
C ASN A 34 4.44 -14.57 -3.72
N TRP A 35 4.14 -13.33 -4.10
CA TRP A 35 2.82 -12.73 -4.11
C TRP A 35 2.51 -12.20 -5.50
N GLU A 36 1.27 -12.37 -5.91
CA GLU A 36 0.67 -11.71 -7.08
C GLU A 36 -0.33 -10.68 -6.56
N ALA A 37 -0.28 -9.47 -7.13
CA ALA A 37 -1.18 -8.38 -6.82
C ALA A 37 -1.82 -7.85 -8.10
N THR A 38 -3.11 -7.57 -8.05
CA THR A 38 -3.87 -6.91 -9.11
C THR A 38 -4.36 -5.59 -8.56
N VAL A 39 -4.03 -4.50 -9.26
CA VAL A 39 -4.48 -3.15 -8.96
C VAL A 39 -5.53 -2.76 -9.99
N THR A 40 -6.70 -2.38 -9.52
CA THR A 40 -7.82 -1.97 -10.36
C THR A 40 -8.24 -0.55 -9.98
N MET A 41 -8.49 0.28 -10.99
CA MET A 41 -9.07 1.61 -10.80
C MET A 41 -10.40 1.67 -11.56
N SER A 42 -11.42 2.26 -10.96
CA SER A 42 -12.75 2.45 -11.54
C SER A 42 -13.28 3.86 -11.23
N LEU A 43 -14.29 4.32 -11.97
CA LEU A 43 -14.88 5.65 -11.74
C LEU A 43 -15.78 5.70 -10.49
N ALA A 44 -16.18 4.54 -9.97
CA ALA A 44 -16.98 4.40 -8.76
C ALA A 44 -16.72 3.03 -8.12
N GLU A 45 -17.05 2.87 -6.85
CA GLU A 45 -17.04 1.58 -6.16
C GLU A 45 -17.93 0.57 -6.89
N GLY A 46 -17.41 -0.63 -7.15
CA GLY A 46 -18.11 -1.67 -7.94
C GLY A 46 -18.34 -1.31 -9.42
N GLY A 47 -17.83 -0.16 -9.89
CA GLY A 47 -17.91 0.25 -11.29
C GLY A 47 -16.96 -0.53 -12.20
N GLU A 48 -17.13 -0.33 -13.51
CA GLU A 48 -16.26 -0.93 -14.52
C GLU A 48 -14.80 -0.43 -14.35
N ALA A 49 -13.86 -1.37 -14.47
CA ALA A 49 -12.44 -1.08 -14.41
C ALA A 49 -12.03 -0.23 -15.61
N ILE A 50 -11.39 0.90 -15.34
CA ILE A 50 -10.77 1.76 -16.37
C ILE A 50 -9.28 1.45 -16.55
N VAL A 51 -8.65 0.91 -15.52
CA VAL A 51 -7.25 0.46 -15.52
C VAL A 51 -7.16 -0.78 -14.65
N THR A 52 -6.44 -1.79 -15.14
CA THR A 52 -6.06 -2.98 -14.38
C THR A 52 -4.59 -3.26 -14.66
N ASP A 53 -3.79 -3.35 -13.60
CA ASP A 53 -2.38 -3.70 -13.66
C ASP A 53 -2.10 -4.89 -12.74
N GLU A 54 -1.18 -5.75 -13.14
CA GLU A 54 -0.76 -6.93 -12.37
C GLU A 54 0.73 -6.83 -12.02
N PHE A 55 1.05 -7.25 -10.81
CA PHE A 55 2.39 -7.22 -10.26
C PHE A 55 2.68 -8.53 -9.55
N SER A 56 3.94 -8.94 -9.54
CA SER A 56 4.40 -10.05 -8.73
C SER A 56 5.68 -9.68 -7.99
N GLY A 57 5.81 -10.12 -6.75
CA GLY A 57 6.99 -9.85 -5.93
C GLY A 57 7.17 -10.87 -4.82
N CYS A 58 8.39 -10.97 -4.30
CA CYS A 58 8.67 -11.77 -3.12
C CYS A 58 8.54 -10.89 -1.88
N MET A 59 7.76 -11.34 -0.90
CA MET A 59 7.70 -10.80 0.45
C MET A 59 8.60 -11.65 1.35
N SER A 60 9.60 -11.02 1.93
CA SER A 60 10.53 -11.63 2.87
C SER A 60 9.94 -11.79 4.27
N GLU A 61 10.56 -12.64 5.08
CA GLU A 61 10.24 -12.81 6.51
C GLU A 61 10.33 -11.52 7.35
N ALA A 62 11.09 -10.53 6.91
CA ALA A 62 11.15 -9.24 7.61
C ALA A 62 9.87 -8.43 7.35
N GLU A 63 9.37 -8.44 6.12
CA GLU A 63 8.20 -7.67 5.68
C GLU A 63 6.89 -8.26 6.20
N THR A 64 6.87 -9.55 6.55
CA THR A 64 5.70 -10.23 7.15
C THR A 64 5.42 -9.84 8.59
N ARG A 65 6.28 -9.00 9.20
CA ARG A 65 6.17 -8.59 10.61
C ARG A 65 5.95 -7.10 10.78
N ASN A 66 5.64 -6.39 9.70
CA ASN A 66 5.30 -4.98 9.77
C ASN A 66 4.09 -4.76 10.68
N SER A 67 4.18 -3.77 11.57
CA SER A 67 3.01 -3.21 12.25
C SER A 67 2.04 -2.57 11.23
N PRO A 68 0.76 -2.36 11.58
CA PRO A 68 -0.18 -1.67 10.69
C PRO A 68 0.33 -0.31 10.19
N SER A 69 1.01 0.45 11.05
CA SER A 69 1.59 1.75 10.69
C SER A 69 2.77 1.64 9.74
N GLU A 70 3.66 0.64 9.93
CA GLU A 70 4.77 0.38 9.00
C GLU A 70 4.25 -0.09 7.64
N LEU A 71 3.21 -0.92 7.63
CA LEU A 71 2.56 -1.36 6.39
C LEU A 71 1.93 -0.17 5.65
N ALA A 72 1.14 0.66 6.34
CA ALA A 72 0.56 1.86 5.76
C ALA A 72 1.65 2.83 5.25
N ALA A 73 2.75 2.97 5.99
CA ALA A 73 3.89 3.77 5.56
C ALA A 73 4.60 3.20 4.33
N ALA A 74 4.71 1.87 4.20
CA ALA A 74 5.27 1.24 3.01
C ALA A 74 4.42 1.50 1.76
N PHE A 75 3.08 1.40 1.87
CA PHE A 75 2.16 1.76 0.79
C PHE A 75 2.25 3.25 0.42
N ALA A 76 2.22 4.13 1.42
CA ALA A 76 2.33 5.57 1.19
C ALA A 76 3.68 5.94 0.58
N GLY A 77 4.78 5.38 1.09
CA GLY A 77 6.12 5.61 0.58
C GLY A 77 6.30 5.16 -0.87
N GLY A 78 5.73 4.01 -1.26
CA GLY A 78 5.70 3.55 -2.65
C GLY A 78 4.97 4.49 -3.61
N ALA A 79 4.05 5.30 -3.09
CA ALA A 79 3.30 6.30 -3.85
C ALA A 79 3.80 7.74 -3.65
N GLU A 80 4.93 7.94 -2.95
CA GLU A 80 5.46 9.27 -2.56
C GLU A 80 4.45 10.11 -1.73
N CYS A 81 3.68 9.44 -0.89
CA CYS A 81 2.66 10.00 -0.01
C CYS A 81 3.07 9.90 1.47
N VAL A 82 2.39 10.67 2.30
CA VAL A 82 2.45 10.58 3.76
C VAL A 82 1.16 9.91 4.24
N GLN A 83 1.28 8.93 5.14
CA GLN A 83 0.12 8.29 5.76
C GLN A 83 -0.39 9.09 6.97
N SER A 84 -1.68 8.97 7.26
CA SER A 84 -2.28 9.40 8.53
C SER A 84 -3.43 8.48 8.96
N ASN A 85 -3.96 8.71 10.17
CA ASN A 85 -5.20 8.07 10.66
C ASN A 85 -5.18 6.53 10.61
N VAL A 86 -4.03 5.91 10.86
CA VAL A 86 -3.93 4.44 10.87
C VAL A 86 -4.73 3.87 12.03
N GLN A 87 -5.64 2.96 11.73
CA GLN A 87 -6.38 2.18 12.71
C GLN A 87 -6.32 0.71 12.33
N SER A 88 -6.25 -0.17 13.33
CA SER A 88 -6.27 -1.62 13.13
C SER A 88 -7.24 -2.25 14.10
N VAL A 89 -8.25 -2.94 13.57
CA VAL A 89 -9.28 -3.64 14.33
C VAL A 89 -9.44 -5.03 13.74
N GLY A 90 -9.02 -6.06 14.47
CA GLY A 90 -9.03 -7.44 13.99
C GLY A 90 -8.21 -7.60 12.70
N ASN A 91 -8.87 -8.06 11.64
CA ASN A 91 -8.28 -8.29 10.33
C ASN A 91 -8.41 -7.09 9.38
N THR A 92 -8.83 -5.93 9.90
CA THR A 92 -9.04 -4.72 9.11
C THR A 92 -8.05 -3.65 9.53
N ILE A 93 -7.38 -3.04 8.55
CA ILE A 93 -6.53 -1.86 8.73
C ILE A 93 -7.12 -0.74 7.90
N THR A 94 -7.28 0.44 8.47
CA THR A 94 -7.65 1.66 7.73
C THR A 94 -6.56 2.68 7.85
N PHE A 95 -6.34 3.46 6.80
CA PHE A 95 -5.38 4.56 6.80
C PHE A 95 -5.68 5.54 5.66
N ASP A 96 -5.29 6.79 5.87
CA ASP A 96 -5.33 7.83 4.85
C ASP A 96 -3.94 8.07 4.27
N MET A 97 -3.91 8.58 3.05
CA MET A 97 -2.69 9.03 2.39
C MET A 97 -2.89 10.39 1.76
N VAL A 98 -1.88 11.25 1.84
CA VAL A 98 -1.83 12.53 1.13
C VAL A 98 -0.49 12.64 0.42
N CYS A 99 -0.54 12.99 -0.87
CA CYS A 99 0.63 13.00 -1.75
C CYS A 99 0.92 14.44 -2.17
N ALA A 100 2.16 14.88 -1.99
CA ALA A 100 2.55 16.26 -2.32
C ALA A 100 2.66 16.48 -3.84
N LYS A 101 2.94 15.41 -4.60
CA LYS A 101 3.22 15.43 -6.04
C LYS A 101 2.62 14.19 -6.72
N GLY A 102 2.63 14.18 -8.05
CA GLY A 102 2.17 13.04 -8.85
C GLY A 102 0.69 13.08 -9.24
N THR A 103 0.21 11.96 -9.81
CA THR A 103 -1.18 11.78 -10.23
C THR A 103 -2.09 11.54 -9.03
N LEU A 104 -1.71 10.67 -8.10
CA LEU A 104 -2.46 10.49 -6.85
C LEU A 104 -2.29 11.75 -5.98
N GLN A 105 -3.38 12.23 -5.40
CA GLN A 105 -3.39 13.40 -4.50
C GLN A 105 -3.71 12.99 -3.07
N SER A 106 -4.68 12.10 -2.92
CA SER A 106 -5.04 11.52 -1.64
C SER A 106 -5.76 10.19 -1.85
N ALA A 107 -5.77 9.36 -0.81
CA ALA A 107 -6.60 8.16 -0.75
C ALA A 107 -7.00 7.89 0.70
N SER A 108 -8.14 7.26 0.87
CA SER A 108 -8.55 6.67 2.16
C SER A 108 -8.76 5.19 1.91
N TYR A 109 -8.02 4.33 2.59
CA TYR A 109 -8.02 2.91 2.33
C TYR A 109 -8.53 2.11 3.52
N THR A 110 -9.26 1.05 3.17
CA THR A 110 -9.56 -0.07 4.05
C THR A 110 -8.91 -1.31 3.48
N MET A 111 -8.06 -1.96 4.28
CA MET A 111 -7.44 -3.24 3.98
C MET A 111 -8.05 -4.34 4.85
N GLU A 112 -8.65 -5.34 4.22
CA GLU A 112 -8.95 -6.62 4.82
C GLU A 112 -7.80 -7.60 4.54
N ARG A 113 -7.38 -8.36 5.56
CA ARG A 113 -6.19 -9.22 5.45
C ARG A 113 -6.34 -10.59 6.09
N GLN A 114 -5.62 -11.54 5.52
CA GLN A 114 -5.36 -12.89 6.03
C GLN A 114 -3.87 -13.20 5.84
N SER A 115 -3.38 -14.35 6.29
CA SER A 115 -1.95 -14.71 6.18
C SER A 115 -1.43 -14.71 4.74
N ASP A 116 -2.25 -15.18 3.80
CA ASP A 116 -1.85 -15.42 2.40
C ASP A 116 -2.63 -14.57 1.40
N TYR A 117 -3.37 -13.57 1.89
CA TYR A 117 -4.24 -12.72 1.09
C TYR A 117 -4.44 -11.34 1.72
N PHE A 118 -4.56 -10.30 0.90
CA PHE A 118 -5.20 -9.06 1.32
C PHE A 118 -6.03 -8.42 0.21
N LEU A 119 -7.03 -7.66 0.61
CA LEU A 119 -7.81 -6.77 -0.23
C LEU A 119 -7.75 -5.38 0.36
N MET A 120 -7.19 -4.43 -0.37
CA MET A 120 -7.25 -3.02 -0.04
C MET A 120 -8.17 -2.31 -1.02
N ALA A 121 -9.11 -1.52 -0.53
CA ALA A 121 -10.00 -0.75 -1.37
C ALA A 121 -10.29 0.61 -0.74
N GLY A 122 -10.60 1.59 -1.58
CA GLY A 122 -11.06 2.88 -1.10
C GLY A 122 -11.09 3.99 -2.13
N PRO A 123 -11.69 5.14 -1.78
CA PRO A 123 -11.72 6.29 -2.64
C PRO A 123 -10.32 6.89 -2.79
N GLN A 124 -10.03 7.35 -4.00
CA GLN A 124 -8.82 8.09 -4.32
C GLN A 124 -9.19 9.38 -5.03
N LYS A 125 -8.35 10.39 -4.84
CA LYS A 125 -8.40 11.63 -5.59
C LYS A 125 -7.18 11.70 -6.48
N ILE A 126 -7.39 11.80 -7.78
CA ILE A 126 -6.32 11.92 -8.77
C ILE A 126 -6.35 13.27 -9.48
N ARG A 127 -5.19 13.71 -9.97
CA ARG A 127 -5.03 14.85 -10.86
C ARG A 127 -4.85 14.36 -12.29
N LEU A 128 -5.78 14.76 -13.16
CA LEU A 128 -5.72 14.48 -14.59
C LEU A 128 -4.67 15.35 -15.28
N LYS A 129 -4.27 14.98 -16.50
CA LYS A 129 -3.27 15.72 -17.30
C LYS A 129 -3.66 17.19 -17.55
N ASN A 130 -4.96 17.49 -17.60
CA ASN A 130 -5.48 18.86 -17.75
C ASN A 130 -5.54 19.64 -16.43
N GLY A 131 -5.01 19.08 -15.33
CA GLY A 131 -5.00 19.69 -14.01
C GLY A 131 -6.28 19.49 -13.19
N ALA A 132 -7.37 18.98 -13.79
CA ALA A 132 -8.61 18.73 -13.07
C ALA A 132 -8.44 17.61 -12.04
N LEU A 133 -9.11 17.74 -10.90
CA LEU A 133 -9.19 16.69 -9.90
C LEU A 133 -10.38 15.78 -10.19
N LYS A 134 -10.18 14.47 -10.01
CA LYS A 134 -11.20 13.46 -10.22
C LYS A 134 -11.17 12.46 -9.08
N ASP A 135 -12.34 12.18 -8.54
CA ASP A 135 -12.53 11.08 -7.62
C ASP A 135 -12.70 9.78 -8.41
N ILE A 136 -12.02 8.75 -7.94
CA ILE A 136 -12.04 7.39 -8.48
C ILE A 136 -12.06 6.42 -7.31
N TRP A 137 -12.27 5.15 -7.62
CA TRP A 137 -12.15 4.06 -6.67
C TRP A 137 -10.95 3.19 -7.02
N GLY A 138 -10.12 2.86 -6.04
CA GLY A 138 -8.97 2.00 -6.21
C GLY A 138 -9.11 0.72 -5.40
N THR A 139 -8.78 -0.41 -6.01
CA THR A 139 -8.74 -1.72 -5.36
C THR A 139 -7.38 -2.37 -5.61
N ILE A 140 -6.80 -3.00 -4.60
CA ILE A 140 -5.59 -3.82 -4.68
C ILE A 140 -5.94 -5.16 -4.04
N SER A 141 -5.96 -6.22 -4.83
CA SER A 141 -6.08 -7.58 -4.32
C SER A 141 -4.74 -8.26 -4.46
N ALA A 142 -4.25 -8.92 -3.43
CA ALA A 142 -3.01 -9.69 -3.52
C ALA A 142 -3.13 -11.04 -2.83
N ARG A 143 -2.48 -12.04 -3.39
CA ARG A 143 -2.45 -13.41 -2.87
C ARG A 143 -1.04 -13.98 -2.93
N ARG A 144 -0.70 -14.83 -1.98
CA ARG A 144 0.52 -15.62 -2.02
C ARG A 144 0.38 -16.79 -3.00
N THR A 145 1.38 -16.98 -3.85
CA THR A 145 1.40 -18.05 -4.87
C THR A 145 2.42 -19.14 -4.59
N GLY A 146 3.35 -18.92 -3.66
CA GLY A 146 4.33 -19.96 -3.27
C GLY A 146 5.48 -19.39 -2.46
N ALA A 147 6.53 -20.19 -2.27
CA ALA A 147 7.80 -19.71 -1.72
C ALA A 147 8.51 -18.78 -2.73
N CYS A 148 9.40 -17.91 -2.25
CA CYS A 148 10.24 -17.13 -3.14
C CYS A 148 11.23 -18.04 -3.88
N SER A 149 11.39 -17.81 -5.19
CA SER A 149 12.28 -18.56 -6.09
C SER A 149 13.59 -17.83 -6.38
#